data_AF-A0A1V3K2A5-F1
#
_entry.id   AF-A0A1V3K2A5-F1
#
_cell.length_a   1.000
_cell.length_b   1.000
_cell.length_c   1.000
_cell.angle_alpha   90.00
_cell.angle_beta   90.00
_cell.angle_gamma   90.00
#
_symmetry.space_group_name_H-M   'P 1'
#
loop_
_entity.id
_entity.type
_entity.pdbx_description
1 polymer ?
#
loop_
_entity_poly.entity_id
_entity_poly.type
_entity_poly.pdbx_seq_one_letter_code
_entity_poly.pdbx_strand_id
1 'polypeptide(L)'
;MKIFIMRHGEAEVMAKADKERCLTEYGRKQAFVQGEWLKNTTKSTALSFNCILVSPYQRALDTFEQVNLAFDSALQPNLEIWEGITPYGSAELVVDYLSVLEKKGIETILIISHLPLVGEIVAELYGKRNPISFYPATIAQIDWKNGKGQIMSYSYSPEML
;
A
#
# COMPACT_ATOMS: atom_id res chain seq x y z
N MET A 1 -9.36 12.74 -0.48
CA MET A 1 -8.47 11.83 0.27
C MET A 1 -7.12 11.63 -0.43
N LYS A 2 -6.00 11.48 0.31
CA LYS A 2 -4.68 11.04 -0.18
C LYS A 2 -4.54 9.53 0.01
N ILE A 3 -4.25 8.80 -1.05
CA ILE A 3 -4.19 7.34 -1.04
C ILE A 3 -2.80 6.89 -1.49
N PHE A 4 -2.15 6.09 -0.65
CA PHE A 4 -0.88 5.44 -0.96
C PHE A 4 -1.14 3.96 -1.17
N ILE A 5 -0.81 3.43 -2.34
CA ILE A 5 -1.02 2.03 -2.71
C ILE A 5 0.34 1.38 -2.87
N MET A 6 0.63 0.38 -2.05
CA MET A 6 1.91 -0.31 -2.00
C MET A 6 1.71 -1.79 -2.35
N ARG A 7 2.51 -2.31 -3.28
CA ARG A 7 2.68 -3.76 -3.41
C ARG A 7 3.60 -4.24 -2.30
N HIS A 8 3.31 -5.39 -1.70
CA HIS A 8 4.21 -6.05 -0.75
C HIS A 8 5.66 -6.16 -1.30
N GLY A 9 6.66 -6.21 -0.41
CA GLY A 9 8.07 -6.43 -0.76
C GLY A 9 8.34 -7.81 -1.37
N GLU A 10 9.57 -8.07 -1.81
CA GLU A 10 9.90 -9.38 -2.37
C GLU A 10 9.66 -10.51 -1.36
N ALA A 11 8.97 -11.56 -1.79
CA ALA A 11 8.61 -12.71 -0.96
C ALA A 11 9.28 -13.98 -1.45
N GLU A 12 9.57 -14.89 -0.52
CA GLU A 12 10.16 -16.20 -0.79
C GLU A 12 9.34 -16.96 -1.83
N VAL A 13 9.97 -17.84 -2.62
CA VAL A 13 9.26 -18.58 -3.68
C VAL A 13 8.47 -19.76 -3.13
N MET A 14 8.92 -20.37 -2.03
CA MET A 14 8.35 -21.59 -1.47
C MET A 14 7.85 -21.37 -0.04
N ALA A 15 6.63 -21.83 0.23
CA ALA A 15 6.06 -22.00 1.56
C ALA A 15 5.03 -23.13 1.52
N LYS A 16 4.48 -23.55 2.66
CA LYS A 16 3.44 -24.59 2.71
C LYS A 16 2.15 -24.15 2.00
N ALA A 17 1.82 -22.87 2.07
CA ALA A 17 0.73 -22.23 1.31
C ALA A 17 1.17 -20.84 0.82
N ASP A 18 0.61 -20.35 -0.31
CA ASP A 18 0.99 -19.04 -0.86
C ASP A 18 0.82 -17.90 0.16
N LYS A 19 -0.27 -17.93 0.94
CA LYS A 19 -0.57 -16.92 1.97
C LYS A 19 0.47 -16.86 3.10
N GLU A 20 1.25 -17.93 3.29
CA GLU A 20 2.25 -18.08 4.36
C GLU A 20 3.65 -17.68 3.90
N ARG A 21 3.84 -17.30 2.62
CA ARG A 21 5.14 -16.84 2.12
C ARG A 21 5.54 -15.56 2.83
N CYS A 22 6.69 -15.60 3.49
CA CYS A 22 7.30 -14.46 4.15
C CYS A 22 8.07 -13.59 3.15
N LEU A 23 8.42 -12.37 3.57
CA LEU A 23 9.41 -11.58 2.83
C LEU A 23 10.79 -12.26 2.84
N THR A 24 11.53 -12.10 1.74
CA THR A 24 12.97 -12.36 1.73
C THR A 24 13.69 -11.30 2.58
N GLU A 25 14.97 -11.52 2.91
CA GLU A 25 15.77 -10.47 3.56
C GLU A 25 15.83 -9.20 2.70
N TYR A 26 15.93 -9.39 1.37
CA TYR A 26 15.88 -8.30 0.41
C TYR A 26 14.52 -7.58 0.44
N GLY A 27 13.41 -8.31 0.40
CA GLY A 27 12.07 -7.72 0.49
C GLY A 27 11.83 -6.93 1.79
N ARG A 28 12.43 -7.35 2.90
CA ARG A 28 12.40 -6.59 4.16
C ARG A 28 13.12 -5.25 4.02
N LYS A 29 14.32 -5.22 3.42
CA LYS A 29 15.07 -3.98 3.16
C LYS A 29 14.30 -3.05 2.23
N GLN A 30 13.73 -3.57 1.14
CA GLN A 30 12.88 -2.80 0.22
C GLN A 30 11.71 -2.12 0.94
N ALA A 31 11.00 -2.88 1.80
CA ALA A 31 9.86 -2.36 2.54
C ALA A 31 10.28 -1.28 3.57
N PHE A 32 11.40 -1.47 4.26
CA PHE A 32 11.92 -0.48 5.21
C PHE A 32 12.27 0.85 4.53
N VAL A 33 13.02 0.81 3.42
CA VAL A 33 13.41 2.00 2.65
C VAL A 33 12.17 2.75 2.14
N GLN A 34 11.15 2.02 1.72
CA GLN A 34 9.87 2.62 1.32
C GLN A 34 9.10 3.21 2.51
N GLY A 35 9.24 2.64 3.71
CA GLY A 35 8.80 3.26 4.95
C GLY A 35 9.48 4.60 5.21
N GLU A 36 10.80 4.72 5.00
CA GLU A 36 11.52 5.98 5.12
C GLU A 36 11.04 7.02 4.08
N TRP A 37 10.82 6.57 2.83
CA TRP A 37 10.26 7.43 1.79
C TRP A 37 8.87 7.95 2.15
N LEU A 38 8.00 7.09 2.70
CA LEU A 38 6.67 7.48 3.18
C LEU A 38 6.79 8.50 4.32
N LYS A 39 7.66 8.27 5.31
CA LYS A 39 7.88 9.17 6.46
C LYS A 39 8.35 10.55 6.02
N ASN A 40 9.27 10.61 5.06
CA ASN A 40 9.76 11.87 4.51
C ASN A 40 8.68 12.60 3.69
N THR A 41 7.92 11.86 2.90
CA THR A 41 6.81 12.40 2.09
C THR A 41 5.72 12.99 2.98
N THR A 42 5.27 12.26 4.01
CA THR A 42 4.23 12.73 4.92
C THR A 42 4.69 13.90 5.77
N LYS A 43 5.93 13.88 6.28
CA LYS A 43 6.50 15.00 7.05
C LYS A 43 6.58 16.29 6.23
N SER A 44 7.03 16.21 4.98
CA SER A 44 7.17 17.38 4.09
C SER A 44 5.82 17.97 3.66
N THR A 45 4.74 17.20 3.77
CA THR A 45 3.39 17.58 3.37
C THR A 45 2.42 17.75 4.54
N ALA A 46 2.93 17.66 5.79
CA ALA A 46 2.14 17.68 7.01
C ALA A 46 0.99 16.65 7.04
N LEU A 47 1.17 15.52 6.35
CA LEU A 47 0.20 14.41 6.34
C LEU A 47 0.46 13.44 7.50
N SER A 48 -0.57 12.73 7.92
CA SER A 48 -0.48 11.62 8.88
C SER A 48 -1.38 10.49 8.40
N PHE A 49 -0.91 9.24 8.46
CA PHE A 49 -1.76 8.09 8.12
C PHE A 49 -2.80 7.88 9.21
N ASN A 50 -4.09 8.00 8.87
CA ASN A 50 -5.19 7.80 9.83
C ASN A 50 -5.88 6.44 9.65
N CYS A 51 -5.51 5.70 8.60
CA CYS A 51 -5.97 4.35 8.33
C CYS A 51 -4.93 3.64 7.45
N ILE A 52 -4.58 2.41 7.81
CA ILE A 52 -3.61 1.59 7.09
C ILE A 52 -4.22 0.22 6.86
N LEU A 53 -4.60 -0.05 5.62
CA LEU A 53 -5.21 -1.30 5.21
C LEU A 53 -4.11 -2.26 4.77
N VAL A 54 -4.02 -3.42 5.42
CA VAL A 54 -3.01 -4.45 5.10
C VAL A 54 -3.68 -5.77 4.80
N SER A 55 -3.27 -6.41 3.71
CA SER A 55 -3.73 -7.76 3.38
C SER A 55 -3.31 -8.77 4.47
N PRO A 56 -4.14 -9.78 4.77
CA PRO A 56 -3.83 -10.80 5.78
C PRO A 56 -2.71 -11.77 5.39
N TYR A 57 -2.18 -11.69 4.16
CA TYR A 57 -1.09 -12.57 3.72
C TYR A 57 0.23 -12.16 4.37
N GLN A 58 1.04 -13.15 4.77
CA GLN A 58 2.23 -12.92 5.60
C GLN A 58 3.19 -11.88 5.00
N ARG A 59 3.52 -11.99 3.72
CA ARG A 59 4.35 -10.98 3.00
C ARG A 59 3.83 -9.54 3.08
N ALA A 60 2.52 -9.33 3.15
CA ALA A 60 1.95 -7.98 3.29
C ALA A 60 2.05 -7.49 4.74
N LEU A 61 1.83 -8.37 5.72
CA LEU A 61 2.03 -8.09 7.14
C LEU A 61 3.50 -7.76 7.45
N ASP A 62 4.43 -8.58 6.96
CA ASP A 62 5.88 -8.35 7.05
C ASP A 62 6.27 -7.01 6.40
N THR A 63 5.65 -6.66 5.26
CA THR A 63 5.88 -5.36 4.59
C THR A 63 5.46 -4.22 5.51
N PHE A 64 4.27 -4.33 6.11
CA PHE A 64 3.79 -3.34 7.07
C PHE A 64 4.72 -3.23 8.28
N GLU A 65 5.21 -4.35 8.81
CA GLU A 65 6.14 -4.34 9.95
C GLU A 65 7.38 -3.48 9.64
N GLN A 66 8.00 -3.68 8.48
CA GLN A 66 9.17 -2.90 8.06
C GLN A 66 8.84 -1.43 7.79
N VAL A 67 7.69 -1.14 7.18
CA VAL A 67 7.21 0.24 7.02
C VAL A 67 7.01 0.90 8.39
N ASN A 68 6.37 0.21 9.33
CA ASN A 68 6.09 0.73 10.66
C ASN A 68 7.37 0.89 11.51
N LEU A 69 8.36 0.01 11.33
CA LEU A 69 9.71 0.16 11.91
C LEU A 69 10.36 1.49 11.49
N ALA A 70 10.28 1.87 10.21
CA ALA A 70 10.79 3.17 9.76
C ALA A 70 10.06 4.36 10.43
N PHE A 71 8.81 4.18 10.83
CA PHE A 71 8.00 5.13 11.59
C PHE A 71 8.14 5.00 13.11
N ASP A 72 9.18 4.35 13.62
CA ASP A 72 9.40 4.16 15.07
C ASP A 72 8.20 3.48 15.76
N SER A 73 7.54 2.56 15.05
CA SER A 73 6.32 1.86 15.45
C SER A 73 5.05 2.70 15.63
N ALA A 74 5.06 3.97 15.20
CA ALA A 74 3.95 4.90 15.41
C ALA A 74 2.69 4.60 14.56
N LEU A 75 2.75 3.69 13.59
CA LEU A 75 1.63 3.38 12.70
C LEU A 75 0.69 2.29 13.24
N GLN A 76 1.09 1.54 14.26
CA GLN A 76 0.28 0.42 14.81
C GLN A 76 -1.16 0.77 15.16
N PRO A 77 -1.46 1.93 15.82
CA PRO A 77 -2.84 2.26 16.18
C PRO A 77 -3.79 2.44 14.99
N ASN A 78 -3.24 2.64 13.78
CA ASN A 78 -3.99 2.90 12.56
C ASN A 78 -4.08 1.67 11.65
N LEU A 79 -3.52 0.53 12.07
CA LEU A 79 -3.53 -0.71 11.30
C LEU A 79 -4.91 -1.37 11.29
N GLU A 80 -5.36 -1.74 10.10
CA GLU A 80 -6.54 -2.58 9.87
C GLU A 80 -6.15 -3.71 8.90
N ILE A 81 -6.26 -4.96 9.37
CA ILE A 81 -6.05 -6.14 8.53
C ILE A 81 -7.37 -6.45 7.82
N TRP A 82 -7.35 -6.49 6.49
CA TRP A 82 -8.57 -6.61 5.70
C TRP A 82 -8.48 -7.67 4.59
N GLU A 83 -9.37 -8.66 4.65
CA GLU A 83 -9.50 -9.74 3.65
C GLU A 83 -9.85 -9.22 2.24
N GLY A 84 -10.47 -8.04 2.14
CA GLY A 84 -10.88 -7.45 0.86
C GLY A 84 -9.72 -7.04 -0.05
N ILE A 85 -8.48 -7.03 0.46
CA ILE A 85 -7.26 -6.64 -0.29
C ILE A 85 -6.25 -7.78 -0.45
N THR A 86 -6.70 -9.03 -0.45
CA THR A 86 -5.91 -10.19 -0.94
C THR A 86 -5.70 -10.12 -2.46
N PRO A 87 -4.87 -10.99 -3.08
CA PRO A 87 -4.72 -11.02 -4.54
C PRO A 87 -6.03 -11.23 -5.31
N TYR A 88 -7.07 -11.75 -4.64
CA TYR A 88 -8.38 -12.06 -5.22
C TYR A 88 -9.46 -11.06 -4.82
N GLY A 89 -9.08 -9.95 -4.19
CA GLY A 89 -9.99 -8.87 -3.82
C GLY A 89 -10.59 -8.18 -5.06
N SER A 90 -11.64 -7.38 -4.84
CA SER A 90 -12.26 -6.58 -5.89
C SER A 90 -11.88 -5.11 -5.73
N ALA A 91 -11.26 -4.53 -6.77
CA ALA A 91 -10.91 -3.11 -6.77
C ALA A 91 -12.15 -2.20 -6.62
N GLU A 92 -13.31 -2.60 -7.17
CA GLU A 92 -14.56 -1.87 -6.99
C GLU A 92 -14.98 -1.82 -5.51
N LEU A 93 -14.92 -2.96 -4.81
CA LEU A 93 -15.20 -3.01 -3.37
C LEU A 93 -14.20 -2.19 -2.55
N VAL A 94 -12.93 -2.16 -2.97
CA VAL A 94 -11.91 -1.32 -2.34
C VAL A 94 -12.25 0.17 -2.51
N VAL A 95 -12.64 0.61 -3.71
CA VAL A 95 -13.04 2.00 -3.96
C VAL A 95 -14.33 2.38 -3.24
N ASP A 96 -15.30 1.47 -3.15
CA ASP A 96 -16.50 1.66 -2.35
C ASP A 96 -16.15 1.84 -0.86
N TYR A 97 -15.23 1.04 -0.33
CA TYR A 97 -14.78 1.17 1.06
C TYR A 97 -14.02 2.49 1.29
N LEU A 98 -13.14 2.88 0.35
CA LEU A 98 -12.47 4.18 0.38
C LEU A 98 -13.48 5.34 0.39
N SER A 99 -14.59 5.23 -0.34
CA SER A 99 -15.68 6.22 -0.32
C SER A 99 -16.32 6.34 1.06
N VAL A 100 -16.47 5.22 1.78
CA VAL A 100 -16.98 5.21 3.16
C VAL A 100 -15.97 5.87 4.11
N LEU A 101 -14.69 5.58 3.96
CA LEU A 101 -13.63 6.20 4.78
C LEU A 101 -13.52 7.70 4.53
N GLU A 102 -13.68 8.16 3.28
CA GLU A 102 -13.68 9.59 2.95
C GLU A 102 -14.84 10.32 3.64
N LYS A 103 -16.05 9.73 3.61
CA LYS A 103 -17.23 10.27 4.31
C LYS A 103 -17.07 10.30 5.84
N LYS A 104 -16.22 9.43 6.40
CA LYS A 104 -15.85 9.43 7.83
C LYS A 104 -14.75 10.45 8.17
N GLY A 105 -14.26 11.21 7.19
CA GLY A 105 -13.21 12.21 7.38
C GLY A 105 -11.79 11.63 7.39
N ILE A 106 -11.58 10.41 6.88
CA ILE A 106 -10.22 9.88 6.72
C ILE A 106 -9.54 10.58 5.56
N GLU A 107 -8.46 11.30 5.86
CA GLU A 107 -7.78 12.14 4.87
C GLU A 107 -6.63 11.44 4.17
N THR A 108 -5.88 10.57 4.86
CA THR A 108 -4.70 9.89 4.33
C THR A 108 -4.69 8.41 4.67
N ILE A 109 -4.55 7.57 3.64
CA ILE A 109 -4.58 6.11 3.75
C ILE A 109 -3.34 5.47 3.12
N LEU A 110 -2.84 4.41 3.74
CA LEU A 110 -1.88 3.47 3.14
C LEU A 110 -2.56 2.12 2.92
N ILE A 111 -2.41 1.53 1.73
CA ILE A 111 -2.90 0.20 1.36
C ILE A 111 -1.69 -0.66 1.01
N ILE A 112 -1.50 -1.80 1.69
CA ILE A 112 -0.43 -2.78 1.39
C ILE A 112 -1.08 -4.06 0.89
N SER A 113 -0.89 -4.37 -0.39
CA SER A 113 -1.60 -5.44 -1.09
C SER A 113 -0.72 -6.12 -2.17
N HIS A 114 -1.33 -6.72 -3.18
CA HIS A 114 -0.73 -7.67 -4.14
C HIS A 114 -1.10 -7.32 -5.58
N LEU A 115 -0.38 -7.93 -6.52
CA LEU A 115 -0.89 -8.03 -7.90
C LEU A 115 -1.96 -9.13 -8.01
N PRO A 116 -2.95 -8.95 -8.90
CA PRO A 116 -3.15 -7.79 -9.77
C PRO A 116 -3.78 -6.58 -9.06
N LEU A 117 -4.36 -6.79 -7.88
CA LEU A 117 -5.25 -5.84 -7.20
C LEU A 117 -4.68 -4.42 -7.03
N VAL A 118 -3.40 -4.23 -6.68
CA VAL A 118 -2.82 -2.88 -6.55
C VAL A 118 -2.92 -2.07 -7.85
N GLY A 119 -2.73 -2.72 -9.00
CA GLY A 119 -2.89 -2.08 -10.30
C GLY A 119 -4.36 -1.83 -10.63
N GLU A 120 -5.24 -2.74 -10.26
CA GLU A 120 -6.68 -2.60 -10.48
C GLU A 120 -7.27 -1.45 -9.62
N ILE A 121 -6.83 -1.29 -8.37
CA ILE A 121 -7.22 -0.15 -7.52
C ILE A 121 -6.77 1.17 -8.17
N VAL A 122 -5.53 1.25 -8.67
CA VAL A 122 -5.06 2.44 -9.40
C VAL A 122 -5.94 2.69 -10.63
N ALA A 123 -6.28 1.64 -11.39
CA ALA A 123 -7.14 1.78 -12.55
C ALA A 123 -8.53 2.32 -12.18
N GLU A 124 -9.17 1.76 -11.16
CA GLU A 124 -10.47 2.21 -10.68
C GLU A 124 -10.46 3.68 -10.23
N LEU A 125 -9.41 4.10 -9.52
CA LEU A 125 -9.28 5.48 -9.04
C LEU A 125 -8.92 6.48 -10.15
N TYR A 126 -8.05 6.11 -11.11
CA TYR A 126 -7.45 7.03 -12.08
C TYR A 126 -8.25 7.18 -13.39
N GLY A 127 -9.05 6.18 -13.77
CA GLY A 127 -9.85 6.22 -15.00
C GLY A 127 -9.75 4.97 -15.87
N LYS A 128 -9.94 3.80 -15.25
CA LYS A 128 -9.94 2.46 -15.85
C LYS A 128 -8.65 2.05 -16.56
N ARG A 129 -7.51 2.66 -16.21
CA ARG A 129 -6.17 2.24 -16.65
C ARG A 129 -5.13 2.45 -15.55
N ASN A 130 -4.15 1.56 -15.47
CA ASN A 130 -3.01 1.71 -14.58
C ASN A 130 -1.74 2.08 -15.37
N PRO A 131 -1.17 3.28 -15.19
CA PRO A 131 0.08 3.67 -15.84
C PRO A 131 1.33 3.30 -15.02
N ILE A 132 1.20 2.63 -13.87
CA ILE A 132 2.30 2.33 -12.94
C ILE A 132 2.65 0.84 -12.98
N SER A 133 3.93 0.54 -13.16
CA SER A 133 4.47 -0.82 -13.05
C SER A 133 4.73 -1.18 -11.58
N PHE A 134 3.92 -2.06 -10.99
CA PHE A 134 4.09 -2.47 -9.59
C PHE A 134 5.11 -3.61 -9.44
N TYR A 135 6.38 -3.26 -9.30
CA TYR A 135 7.42 -4.17 -8.77
C TYR A 135 7.23 -4.36 -7.26
N PRO A 136 7.85 -5.38 -6.64
CA PRO A 136 7.82 -5.50 -5.17
C PRO A 136 8.20 -4.19 -4.48
N ALA A 137 7.48 -3.86 -3.41
CA ALA A 137 7.59 -2.61 -2.66
C ALA A 137 7.25 -1.31 -3.42
N THR A 138 6.78 -1.34 -4.67
CA THR A 138 6.38 -0.11 -5.40
C THR A 138 5.22 0.59 -4.69
N ILE A 139 5.31 1.92 -4.56
CA ILE A 139 4.24 2.78 -4.02
C ILE A 139 3.72 3.72 -5.09
N ALA A 140 2.40 3.84 -5.20
CA ALA A 140 1.70 4.88 -5.95
C ALA A 140 1.01 5.85 -4.99
N GLN A 141 1.14 7.15 -5.22
CA GLN A 141 0.41 8.19 -4.50
C GLN A 141 -0.68 8.78 -5.39
N ILE A 142 -1.92 8.75 -4.92
CA ILE A 142 -3.09 9.28 -5.60
C ILE A 142 -3.74 10.37 -4.74
N ASP A 143 -4.00 11.55 -5.32
CA ASP A 143 -4.95 12.52 -4.78
C ASP A 143 -6.33 12.20 -5.35
N TRP A 144 -7.24 11.75 -4.50
CA TRP A 144 -8.59 11.36 -4.89
C TRP A 144 -9.60 12.39 -4.39
N LYS A 145 -10.35 12.99 -5.31
CA LYS A 145 -11.35 14.02 -5.01
C LYS A 145 -12.56 13.87 -5.93
N ASN A 146 -13.76 13.94 -5.37
CA ASN A 146 -15.02 13.89 -6.13
C ASN A 146 -15.09 12.69 -7.10
N GLY A 147 -14.64 11.51 -6.65
CA GLY A 147 -14.62 10.28 -7.44
C GLY A 147 -13.56 10.23 -8.55
N LYS A 148 -12.63 11.19 -8.63
CA LYS A 148 -11.55 11.21 -9.63
C LYS A 148 -10.19 11.24 -8.95
N GLY A 149 -9.33 10.30 -9.33
CA GLY A 149 -7.96 10.18 -8.84
C GLY A 149 -6.96 10.84 -9.77
N GLN A 150 -6.00 11.58 -9.21
CA GLN A 150 -4.82 12.06 -9.91
C GLN A 150 -3.59 11.40 -9.31
N ILE A 151 -2.75 10.78 -10.14
CA ILE A 151 -1.46 10.26 -9.70
C ILE A 151 -0.53 11.44 -9.46
N MET A 152 -0.03 11.55 -8.23
CA MET A 152 0.83 12.64 -7.80
C MET A 152 2.31 12.26 -7.89
N SER A 153 2.62 11.04 -7.48
CA SER A 153 3.98 10.50 -7.50
C SER A 153 3.91 8.97 -7.44
N TYR A 154 5.05 8.34 -7.71
CA TYR A 154 5.29 6.93 -7.42
C TYR A 154 6.73 6.77 -6.94
N SER A 155 6.96 5.75 -6.12
CA SER A 155 8.29 5.39 -5.63
C SER A 155 8.59 3.95 -6.00
N TYR A 156 9.68 3.74 -6.72
CA TYR A 156 10.30 2.43 -6.89
C TYR A 156 11.36 2.26 -5.82
N SER A 157 11.48 1.05 -5.26
CA SER A 157 12.56 0.76 -4.31
C SER A 157 13.91 1.06 -4.99
N PRO A 158 14.84 1.82 -4.36
CA PRO A 158 16.06 2.33 -5.01
C PRO A 158 16.94 1.27 -5.67
N GLU A 159 16.89 0.02 -5.19
CA GLU A 159 17.68 -1.10 -5.72
C GLU A 159 17.11 -1.71 -7.02
N MET A 160 16.11 -1.06 -7.63
CA MET A 160 15.55 -1.35 -8.96
C MET A 160 16.09 -0.43 -10.07
N LEU A 161 16.89 0.59 -9.73
CA LEU A 161 17.51 1.55 -10.65
C LEU A 161 19.03 1.37 -10.66
#